data_AF-A0A6A6X2R1-F1
#
_entry.id   AF-A0A6A6X2R1-F1
#
_cell.length_a   1.000
_cell.length_b   1.000
_cell.length_c   1.000
_cell.angle_alpha   90.00
_cell.angle_beta   90.00
_cell.angle_gamma   90.00
#
_symmetry.space_group_name_H-M   'P 1'
#
loop_
_entity.id
_entity.type
_entity.pdbx_description
1 polymer ?
#
loop_
_entity_poly.entity_id
_entity_poly.type
_entity_poly.pdbx_seq_one_letter_code
_entity_poly.pdbx_strand_id
1 'polypeptide(L)'
;MQFFGRKFTTKTSKEPVRAEAPTHPDFRDKTHPFPALQALDFRTEDGAWWCCRDQCEHKLVHWIGPHPFDPAKCPCGHTICHECVTTDILTVVDSAQEGIFTVPETTSQNVPYGQICPCGILHRAKRRELRRKCDLGFNVVCSCGRKSSLDWLRFVIGSNMDWRLRSNECEMRSRNIFRDRRAHPANSKSIARVGHRPIAVRDEAGFFLPRPPSIIKPDSDRNYRKRGDAVMRSPVPKTGTQREFVEFGSEPRLESSGLRRNGAVRRYTENVGTWPERKPDIRSFLKWRKSF
;
A
#
# COMPACT_ATOMS: atom_id res chain seq x y z
N MET A 1 7.34 46.68 -30.53
CA MET A 1 7.33 45.29 -30.05
C MET A 1 6.19 45.13 -29.05
N GLN A 2 5.09 44.47 -29.42
CA GLN A 2 3.94 44.24 -28.55
C GLN A 2 4.15 42.93 -27.77
N PHE A 3 4.30 43.02 -26.45
CA PHE A 3 4.33 41.86 -25.57
C PHE A 3 2.89 41.37 -25.34
N PHE A 4 2.52 40.27 -25.97
CA PHE A 4 1.28 39.57 -25.67
C PHE A 4 1.38 38.95 -24.27
N GLY A 5 0.78 39.62 -23.28
CA GLY A 5 0.62 39.09 -21.93
C GLY A 5 -0.25 37.83 -21.94
N ARG A 6 0.39 36.65 -21.90
CA ARG A 6 -0.32 35.39 -21.63
C ARG A 6 -0.85 35.44 -20.20
N LYS A 7 -2.17 35.56 -20.08
CA LYS A 7 -2.88 35.37 -18.81
C LYS A 7 -2.65 33.92 -18.37
N PHE A 8 -1.81 33.72 -17.36
CA PHE A 8 -1.72 32.43 -16.67
C PHE A 8 -3.02 32.21 -15.92
N THR A 9 -3.91 31.38 -16.47
CA THR A 9 -5.01 30.84 -15.68
C THR A 9 -4.39 29.96 -14.61
N THR A 10 -4.36 30.44 -13.37
CA THR A 10 -3.98 29.64 -12.21
C THR A 10 -4.97 28.47 -12.14
N LYS A 11 -4.53 27.29 -12.58
CA LYS A 11 -5.29 26.06 -12.36
C LYS A 11 -5.41 25.92 -10.85
N THR A 12 -6.61 26.09 -10.32
CA THR A 12 -6.93 25.80 -8.92
C THR A 12 -6.53 24.35 -8.69
N SER A 13 -5.43 24.13 -7.97
CA SER A 13 -4.99 22.78 -7.64
C SER A 13 -6.07 22.15 -6.79
N LYS A 14 -6.78 21.15 -7.33
CA LYS A 14 -7.74 20.39 -6.55
C LYS A 14 -6.98 19.75 -5.39
N GLU A 15 -7.38 20.09 -4.16
CA GLU A 15 -6.79 19.54 -2.95
C GLU A 15 -6.84 18.00 -2.99
N PRO A 16 -5.77 17.29 -2.58
CA PRO A 16 -5.77 15.84 -2.56
C PRO A 16 -6.91 15.32 -1.69
N VAL A 17 -7.60 14.29 -2.18
CA VAL A 17 -8.72 13.68 -1.46
C VAL A 17 -8.18 12.55 -0.58
N ARG A 18 -8.54 12.57 0.70
CA ARG A 18 -8.19 11.49 1.64
C ARG A 18 -8.85 10.18 1.24
N ALA A 19 -8.12 9.08 1.39
CA ALA A 19 -8.66 7.74 1.18
C ALA A 19 -9.51 7.28 2.37
N GLU A 20 -9.11 7.67 3.58
CA GLU A 20 -9.80 7.30 4.80
C GLU A 20 -10.74 8.43 5.24
N ALA A 21 -12.00 8.10 5.46
CA ALA A 21 -12.93 9.02 6.11
C ALA A 21 -12.45 9.35 7.53
N PRO A 22 -12.75 10.54 8.09
CA PRO A 22 -12.47 10.82 9.49
C PRO A 22 -13.08 9.75 10.41
N THR A 23 -12.38 9.41 11.49
CA THR A 23 -12.88 8.43 12.47
C THR A 23 -14.22 8.90 13.03
N HIS A 24 -15.27 8.09 12.87
CA HIS A 24 -16.56 8.42 13.47
C HIS A 24 -16.41 8.50 15.00
N PRO A 25 -17.01 9.51 15.67
CA PRO A 25 -16.92 9.64 17.12
C PRO A 25 -17.35 8.39 17.91
N ASP A 26 -18.25 7.58 17.35
CA ASP A 26 -18.73 6.34 17.99
C ASP A 26 -17.70 5.20 18.04
N PHE A 27 -16.69 5.22 17.17
CA PHE A 27 -15.60 4.23 17.23
C PHE A 27 -14.58 4.58 18.31
N ARG A 28 -14.71 5.72 18.97
CA ARG A 28 -13.84 6.09 20.08
C ARG A 28 -14.06 5.14 21.24
N ASP A 29 -12.96 4.77 21.88
CA ASP A 29 -13.01 3.89 23.03
C ASP A 29 -13.69 4.60 24.20
N LYS A 30 -14.96 4.29 24.42
CA LYS A 30 -15.75 4.82 25.53
C LYS A 30 -15.22 4.39 26.90
N THR A 31 -14.34 3.38 26.94
CA THR A 31 -13.68 2.91 28.16
C THR A 31 -12.40 3.67 28.48
N HIS A 32 -11.93 4.56 27.58
CA HIS A 32 -10.77 5.41 27.84
C HIS A 32 -11.03 6.28 29.09
N PRO A 33 -10.08 6.39 30.04
CA PRO A 33 -10.29 7.16 31.28
C PRO A 33 -10.57 8.65 31.04
N PHE A 34 -10.23 9.15 29.84
CA PHE A 34 -10.45 10.55 29.44
C PHE A 34 -11.10 10.63 28.06
N PRO A 35 -12.41 10.33 27.92
CA PRO A 35 -13.07 10.30 26.61
C PRO A 35 -13.22 11.71 26.01
N ALA A 36 -13.33 12.75 26.85
CA ALA A 36 -13.38 14.14 26.41
C ALA A 36 -12.05 14.61 25.77
N LEU A 37 -10.90 14.17 26.31
CA LEU A 37 -9.60 14.49 25.71
C LEU A 37 -9.38 13.74 24.39
N GLN A 38 -9.81 12.48 24.32
CA GLN A 38 -9.83 11.73 23.06
C GLN A 38 -10.75 12.38 22.03
N ALA A 39 -11.79 13.08 22.49
CA ALA A 39 -12.68 13.81 21.59
C ALA A 39 -12.02 15.05 20.97
N LEU A 40 -11.08 15.67 21.68
CA LEU A 40 -10.27 16.81 21.23
C LEU A 40 -9.05 16.38 20.40
N ASP A 41 -8.56 15.15 20.59
CA ASP A 41 -7.51 14.57 19.75
C ASP A 41 -8.10 14.16 18.39
N PHE A 42 -8.45 15.16 17.58
CA PHE A 42 -8.81 15.00 16.18
C PHE A 42 -7.54 14.69 15.38
N ARG A 43 -6.95 13.53 15.64
CA ARG A 43 -5.84 13.04 14.83
C ARG A 43 -6.31 12.94 13.40
N THR A 44 -5.74 13.80 12.57
CA THR A 44 -5.90 13.74 11.13
C THR A 44 -4.98 12.69 10.53
N GLU A 45 -4.21 11.95 11.31
CA GLU A 45 -3.29 10.95 10.81
C GLU A 45 -3.96 9.57 10.74
N ASP A 46 -3.63 8.81 9.71
CA ASP A 46 -4.09 7.44 9.52
C ASP A 46 -3.07 6.42 10.07
N GLY A 47 -1.85 6.86 10.34
CA GLY A 47 -0.80 6.04 10.92
C GLY A 47 0.44 6.84 11.28
N ALA A 48 1.50 6.11 11.61
CA ALA A 48 2.82 6.67 11.81
C ALA A 48 3.92 5.68 11.41
N TRP A 49 5.11 6.20 11.22
CA TRP A 49 6.33 5.40 11.19
C TRP A 49 7.44 6.07 12.00
N TRP A 50 8.34 5.26 12.52
CA TRP A 50 9.48 5.70 13.32
C TRP A 50 10.77 5.32 12.62
N CYS A 51 11.66 6.30 12.48
CA CYS A 51 12.93 6.13 11.82
C CYS A 51 13.90 5.29 12.67
N CYS A 52 14.62 4.35 12.06
CA CYS A 52 15.55 3.50 12.80
C CYS A 52 16.82 4.22 13.29
N ARG A 53 17.13 5.40 12.73
CA ARG A 53 18.34 6.16 13.04
C ARG A 53 18.16 7.10 14.23
N ASP A 54 17.19 8.00 14.14
CA ASP A 54 16.94 9.05 15.15
C ASP A 54 15.67 8.82 15.98
N GLN A 55 14.90 7.78 15.67
CA GLN A 55 13.64 7.42 16.36
C GLN A 55 12.56 8.50 16.29
N CYS A 56 12.68 9.45 15.36
CA CYS A 56 11.64 10.45 15.15
C CYS A 56 10.36 9.79 14.62
N GLU A 57 9.21 10.24 15.15
CA GLU A 57 7.89 9.86 14.67
C GLU A 57 7.52 10.69 13.43
N HIS A 58 7.00 10.00 12.43
CA HIS A 58 6.51 10.59 11.19
C HIS A 58 5.07 10.17 10.95
N LYS A 59 4.20 11.16 10.84
CA LYS A 59 2.78 10.99 10.60
C LYS A 59 2.53 10.46 9.18
N LEU A 60 1.56 9.55 9.06
CA LEU A 60 1.09 9.04 7.77
C LEU A 60 -0.34 9.48 7.54
N VAL A 61 -0.61 10.05 6.38
CA VAL A 61 -1.96 10.35 5.88
C VAL A 61 -2.16 9.58 4.59
N HIS A 62 -3.25 8.81 4.51
CA HIS A 62 -3.57 7.99 3.36
C HIS A 62 -4.40 8.79 2.35
N TRP A 63 -3.82 9.01 1.17
CA TRP A 63 -4.43 9.76 0.07
C TRP A 63 -4.90 8.84 -1.06
N ILE A 64 -5.97 9.25 -1.74
CA ILE A 64 -6.41 8.62 -2.98
C ILE A 64 -5.46 9.04 -4.10
N GLY A 65 -4.97 8.06 -4.86
CA GLY A 65 -4.22 8.30 -6.09
C GLY A 65 -2.88 7.56 -6.17
N PRO A 66 -1.97 8.04 -7.04
CA PRO A 66 -0.71 7.36 -7.33
C PRO A 66 0.31 7.44 -6.19
N HIS A 67 0.16 8.42 -5.30
CA HIS A 67 1.02 8.64 -4.14
C HIS A 67 0.16 8.48 -2.88
N PRO A 68 0.07 7.27 -2.31
CA PRO A 68 -0.86 6.99 -1.24
C PRO A 68 -0.48 7.65 0.08
N PHE A 69 0.76 8.13 0.23
CA PHE A 69 1.25 8.77 1.44
C PHE A 69 2.20 9.91 1.09
N ASP A 70 2.40 10.80 2.06
CA ASP A 70 3.43 11.83 2.00
C ASP A 70 4.84 11.20 1.92
N PRO A 71 5.86 11.95 1.45
CA PRO A 71 7.22 11.43 1.34
C PRO A 71 7.74 10.86 2.67
N ALA A 72 8.10 9.57 2.69
CA ALA A 72 8.64 8.88 3.86
C ALA A 72 10.15 9.10 3.98
N LYS A 73 10.53 10.37 4.15
CA LYS A 73 11.91 10.80 4.37
C LYS A 73 12.04 11.53 5.70
N CYS A 74 12.90 11.01 6.55
CA CYS A 74 13.22 11.59 7.84
C CYS A 74 14.13 12.83 7.70
N PRO A 75 14.06 13.84 8.59
CA PRO A 75 14.98 14.97 8.64
C PRO A 75 16.47 14.59 8.72
N CYS A 76 16.81 13.44 9.33
CA CYS A 76 18.19 12.91 9.28
C CYS A 76 18.65 12.43 7.88
N GLY A 77 17.80 12.59 6.86
CA GLY A 77 18.05 12.18 5.48
C GLY A 77 17.73 10.71 5.21
N HIS A 78 17.32 9.94 6.23
CA HIS A 78 16.98 8.54 6.09
C HIS A 78 15.61 8.36 5.42
N THR A 79 15.59 7.66 4.30
CA THR A 79 14.35 7.13 3.71
C THR A 79 13.94 5.89 4.48
N ILE A 80 12.63 5.71 4.71
CA ILE A 80 12.09 4.52 5.36
C ILE A 80 12.73 3.22 4.83
N CYS A 81 13.06 2.30 5.72
CA CYS A 81 13.71 1.02 5.41
C CYS A 81 13.08 -0.14 6.20
N HIS A 82 13.56 -1.37 5.99
CA HIS A 82 13.10 -2.56 6.73
C HIS A 82 13.32 -2.49 8.25
N GLU A 83 14.26 -1.66 8.70
CA GLU A 83 14.53 -1.44 10.13
C GLU A 83 13.71 -0.30 10.74
N CYS A 84 13.00 0.47 9.93
CA CYS A 84 12.01 1.40 10.46
C CYS A 84 10.82 0.60 11.04
N VAL A 85 10.05 1.23 11.90
CA VAL A 85 8.82 0.65 12.45
C VAL A 85 7.65 1.43 11.88
N THR A 86 6.59 0.74 11.48
CA THR A 86 5.39 1.35 10.92
C THR A 86 4.15 0.84 11.64
N THR A 87 3.09 1.65 11.65
CA THR A 87 1.74 1.20 12.01
C THR A 87 1.15 0.31 10.91
N ASP A 88 0.06 -0.40 11.22
CA ASP A 88 -0.52 -1.42 10.33
C ASP A 88 -0.97 -0.87 8.97
N ILE A 89 -1.24 0.44 8.85
CA ILE A 89 -1.63 1.07 7.57
C ILE A 89 -0.53 1.01 6.50
N LEU A 90 0.74 0.94 6.90
CA LEU A 90 1.87 0.85 5.96
C LEU A 90 2.74 -0.31 6.38
N THR A 91 2.65 -1.44 5.68
CA THR A 91 3.49 -2.61 5.97
C THR A 91 4.57 -2.72 4.91
N VAL A 92 5.85 -2.60 5.30
CA VAL A 92 6.97 -2.83 4.38
C VAL A 92 7.14 -4.33 4.16
N VAL A 93 7.20 -4.75 2.89
CA VAL A 93 7.34 -6.16 2.49
C VAL A 93 8.80 -6.43 2.15
N ASP A 94 9.35 -7.50 2.71
CA ASP A 94 10.71 -7.95 2.38
C ASP A 94 10.76 -8.43 0.92
N SER A 95 11.56 -7.74 0.09
CA SER A 95 11.69 -7.98 -1.34
C SER A 95 12.47 -9.27 -1.66
N ALA A 96 12.97 -10.01 -0.66
CA ALA A 96 13.75 -11.24 -0.83
C ALA A 96 13.04 -12.35 -1.62
N GLN A 97 11.73 -12.22 -1.89
CA GLN A 97 11.03 -13.08 -2.84
C GLN A 97 11.14 -12.49 -4.24
N GLU A 98 12.20 -12.84 -4.95
CA GLU A 98 12.27 -12.72 -6.41
C GLU A 98 11.10 -13.52 -7.01
N GLY A 99 10.02 -12.83 -7.38
CA GLY A 99 8.82 -13.51 -7.85
C GLY A 99 7.66 -12.58 -8.17
N ILE A 100 6.79 -13.07 -9.05
CA ILE A 100 5.48 -12.48 -9.34
C ILE A 100 4.66 -12.53 -8.04
N PHE A 101 4.37 -11.35 -7.47
CA PHE A 101 3.51 -11.24 -6.31
C PHE A 101 2.07 -11.49 -6.76
N THR A 102 1.57 -12.70 -6.50
CA THR A 102 0.15 -12.99 -6.78
C THR A 102 -0.67 -12.34 -5.68
N VAL A 103 -1.40 -11.29 -6.04
CA VAL A 103 -2.29 -10.61 -5.12
C VAL A 103 -3.71 -11.19 -5.23
N PRO A 104 -4.49 -11.18 -4.15
CA PRO A 104 -5.91 -11.50 -4.23
C PRO A 104 -6.58 -10.65 -5.30
N GLU A 105 -7.55 -11.23 -5.99
CA GLU A 105 -8.33 -10.50 -6.98
C GLU A 105 -9.04 -9.34 -6.28
N THR A 106 -8.69 -8.11 -6.66
CA THR A 106 -9.35 -6.90 -6.18
C THR A 106 -10.24 -6.36 -7.28
N THR A 107 -11.48 -6.02 -6.94
CA THR A 107 -12.43 -5.36 -7.83
C THR A 107 -12.03 -3.89 -8.06
N SER A 108 -11.39 -3.28 -7.07
CA SER A 108 -11.00 -1.87 -7.10
C SER A 108 -9.87 -1.60 -8.11
N GLN A 109 -9.87 -0.39 -8.68
CA GLN A 109 -8.73 0.11 -9.46
C GLN A 109 -7.54 0.45 -8.54
N ASN A 110 -7.82 0.79 -7.27
CA ASN A 110 -6.84 1.20 -6.28
C ASN A 110 -6.32 -0.01 -5.51
N VAL A 111 -5.31 -0.66 -6.06
CA VAL A 111 -4.63 -1.78 -5.39
C VAL A 111 -3.95 -1.30 -4.09
N PRO A 112 -3.97 -2.09 -3.00
CA PRO A 112 -3.36 -1.75 -1.72
C PRO A 112 -1.86 -2.10 -1.70
N TYR A 113 -1.16 -1.95 -2.82
CA TYR A 113 0.24 -2.35 -2.97
C TYR A 113 1.04 -1.25 -3.64
N GLY A 114 2.33 -1.15 -3.35
CA GLY A 114 3.18 -0.12 -3.92
C GLY A 114 4.68 -0.35 -3.73
N GLN A 115 5.46 0.61 -4.21
CA GLN A 115 6.90 0.68 -4.01
C GLN A 115 7.34 2.06 -3.52
N ILE A 116 8.39 2.09 -2.71
CA ILE A 116 8.98 3.29 -2.14
C ILE A 116 10.26 3.59 -2.92
N CYS A 117 10.29 4.74 -3.59
CA CYS A 117 11.49 5.22 -4.25
C CYS A 117 12.55 5.55 -3.18
N PRO A 118 13.86 5.36 -3.45
CA PRO A 118 14.91 5.76 -2.52
C PRO A 118 14.90 7.25 -2.12
N CYS A 119 14.21 8.12 -2.88
CA CYS A 119 14.00 9.53 -2.50
C CYS A 119 12.93 9.75 -1.42
N GLY A 120 12.17 8.70 -1.06
CA GLY A 120 11.09 8.73 -0.07
C GLY A 120 9.68 8.77 -0.65
N ILE A 121 9.51 8.94 -1.96
CA ILE A 121 8.17 8.99 -2.57
C ILE A 121 7.58 7.58 -2.67
N LEU A 122 6.34 7.43 -2.21
CA LEU A 122 5.58 6.20 -2.27
C LEU A 122 4.75 6.19 -3.56
N HIS A 123 4.81 5.09 -4.29
CA HIS A 123 4.10 4.88 -5.54
C HIS A 123 3.16 3.69 -5.41
N ARG A 124 1.87 3.91 -5.63
CA ARG A 124 0.89 2.83 -5.74
C ARG A 124 1.13 2.03 -7.01
N ALA A 125 1.02 0.71 -6.92
CA ALA A 125 1.05 -0.18 -8.07
C ALA A 125 -0.14 0.10 -9.00
N LYS A 126 0.00 -0.24 -10.28
CA LYS A 126 -1.13 -0.21 -11.23
C LYS A 126 -1.58 -1.62 -11.51
N ARG A 127 -2.89 -1.85 -11.43
CA ARG A 127 -3.50 -3.09 -11.90
C ARG A 127 -3.27 -3.23 -13.41
N ARG A 128 -2.83 -4.39 -13.87
CA ARG A 128 -2.80 -4.78 -15.27
C ARG A 128 -3.81 -5.89 -15.49
N GLU A 129 -4.77 -5.65 -16.38
CA GLU A 129 -5.74 -6.66 -16.77
C GLU A 129 -5.09 -7.65 -17.74
N LEU A 130 -4.72 -8.82 -17.25
CA LEU A 130 -4.20 -9.92 -18.06
C LEU A 130 -5.11 -11.13 -17.89
N ARG A 131 -6.00 -11.35 -18.86
CA ARG A 131 -6.70 -12.61 -19.14
C ARG A 131 -7.06 -13.47 -17.90
N ARG A 132 -7.75 -12.86 -16.91
CA ARG A 132 -8.25 -13.48 -15.65
C ARG A 132 -7.30 -13.53 -14.44
N LYS A 133 -6.12 -12.89 -14.49
CA LYS A 133 -5.27 -12.68 -13.30
C LYS A 133 -5.01 -11.18 -13.10
N CYS A 134 -5.04 -10.75 -11.84
CA CYS A 134 -4.67 -9.40 -11.46
C CYS A 134 -3.15 -9.33 -11.29
N ASP A 135 -2.45 -8.98 -12.36
CA ASP A 135 -1.02 -8.69 -12.29
C ASP A 135 -0.79 -7.25 -11.85
N LEU A 136 0.18 -7.04 -10.95
CA LEU A 136 0.58 -5.70 -10.51
C LEU A 136 1.77 -5.20 -11.34
N GLY A 137 1.58 -4.06 -12.00
CA GLY A 137 2.63 -3.36 -12.71
C GLY A 137 3.20 -2.20 -11.89
N PHE A 138 4.52 -2.16 -11.76
CA PHE A 138 5.22 -1.09 -11.06
C PHE A 138 5.90 -0.07 -11.98
N ASN A 139 5.70 -0.14 -13.30
CA ASN A 139 6.38 0.70 -14.30
C ASN A 139 6.08 2.21 -14.12
N VAL A 140 6.81 2.86 -13.23
CA VAL A 140 6.63 4.25 -12.82
C VAL A 140 7.98 4.96 -12.85
N VAL A 141 7.99 6.20 -13.34
CA VAL A 141 9.14 7.09 -13.23
C VAL A 141 8.85 8.06 -12.09
N CYS A 142 9.70 8.04 -11.06
CA CYS A 142 9.58 8.95 -9.93
C CYS A 142 9.93 10.39 -10.35
N SER A 143 9.41 11.39 -9.63
CA SER A 143 9.75 12.79 -9.85
C SER A 143 11.25 13.09 -9.65
N CYS A 144 11.97 12.23 -8.91
CA CYS A 144 13.42 12.30 -8.81
C CYS A 144 14.17 11.72 -10.03
N GLY A 145 13.45 11.32 -11.10
CA GLY A 145 14.00 10.80 -12.35
C GLY A 145 14.29 9.29 -12.37
N ARG A 146 14.24 8.60 -11.22
CA ARG A 146 14.50 7.16 -11.15
C ARG A 146 13.30 6.36 -11.65
N LYS A 147 13.58 5.32 -12.44
CA LYS A 147 12.57 4.32 -12.84
C LYS A 147 12.39 3.31 -11.72
N SER A 148 11.16 2.85 -11.52
CA SER A 148 10.83 1.74 -10.63
C SER A 148 11.70 0.53 -10.90
N SER A 149 12.23 -0.09 -9.85
CA SER A 149 13.11 -1.26 -9.94
C SER A 149 12.85 -2.23 -8.79
N LEU A 150 13.40 -3.43 -8.87
CA LEU A 150 13.14 -4.51 -7.90
C LEU A 150 13.79 -4.25 -6.52
N ASP A 151 14.80 -3.39 -6.48
CA ASP A 151 15.48 -2.92 -5.27
C ASP A 151 14.68 -1.88 -4.48
N TRP A 152 13.63 -1.29 -5.06
CA TRP A 152 12.73 -0.41 -4.31
C TRP A 152 11.95 -1.21 -3.28
N LEU A 153 11.85 -0.67 -2.07
CA LEU A 153 11.08 -1.29 -0.99
C LEU A 153 9.63 -1.44 -1.42
N ARG A 154 9.07 -2.63 -1.26
CA ARG A 154 7.65 -2.88 -1.50
C ARG A 154 6.86 -2.61 -0.24
N PHE A 155 5.61 -2.18 -0.40
CA PHE A 155 4.70 -2.01 0.74
C PHE A 155 3.28 -2.47 0.42
N VAL A 156 2.54 -2.77 1.48
CA VAL A 156 1.10 -3.01 1.49
C VAL A 156 0.43 -1.89 2.29
N ILE A 157 -0.70 -1.42 1.79
CA ILE A 157 -1.60 -0.51 2.50
C ILE A 157 -2.56 -1.36 3.33
N GLY A 158 -2.44 -1.28 4.66
CA GLY A 158 -3.27 -2.01 5.60
C GLY A 158 -4.36 -1.15 6.23
N SER A 159 -4.74 -1.51 7.46
CA SER A 159 -5.78 -0.81 8.22
C SER A 159 -5.19 0.33 9.06
N ASN A 160 -5.89 1.45 9.14
CA ASN A 160 -5.55 2.59 10.01
C ASN A 160 -6.11 2.47 11.43
N MET A 161 -6.87 1.42 11.71
CA MET A 161 -7.65 1.30 12.93
C MET A 161 -6.76 1.07 14.17
N ASP A 162 -5.59 0.47 14.01
CA ASP A 162 -4.63 0.30 15.11
C ASP A 162 -4.21 1.66 15.67
N TRP A 163 -3.84 2.58 14.79
CA TRP A 163 -3.40 3.92 15.14
C TRP A 163 -4.55 4.79 15.62
N ARG A 164 -5.67 4.80 14.91
CA ARG A 164 -6.81 5.66 15.24
C ARG A 164 -7.48 5.29 16.55
N LEU A 165 -7.50 4.00 16.91
CA LEU A 165 -8.09 3.56 18.18
C LEU A 165 -7.08 3.55 19.32
N ARG A 166 -5.81 3.21 19.04
CA ARG A 166 -4.82 2.85 20.07
C ARG A 166 -3.43 3.41 19.76
N SER A 167 -3.35 4.69 19.42
CA SER A 167 -2.08 5.38 19.09
C SER A 167 -1.00 5.19 20.15
N ASN A 168 -1.36 5.30 21.44
CA ASN A 168 -0.43 5.13 22.55
C ASN A 168 0.14 3.70 22.61
N GLU A 169 -0.69 2.69 22.34
CA GLU A 169 -0.21 1.30 22.26
C GLU A 169 0.73 1.10 21.07
N CYS A 170 0.44 1.71 19.92
CA CYS A 170 1.31 1.66 18.75
C CYS A 170 2.66 2.33 19.01
N GLU A 171 2.67 3.47 19.71
CA GLU A 171 3.91 4.15 20.11
C GLU A 171 4.73 3.28 21.07
N MET A 172 4.10 2.73 22.13
CA MET A 172 4.76 1.83 23.07
C MET A 172 5.32 0.58 22.37
N ARG A 173 4.54 -0.02 21.47
CA ARG A 173 4.97 -1.17 20.66
C ARG A 173 6.22 -0.83 19.84
N SER A 174 6.25 0.35 19.23
CA SER A 174 7.38 0.81 18.42
C SER A 174 8.64 1.03 19.24
N ARG A 175 8.50 1.65 20.42
CA ARG A 175 9.61 1.80 21.38
C ARG A 175 10.17 0.44 21.82
N ASN A 176 9.29 -0.52 22.12
CA ASN A 176 9.69 -1.87 22.50
C ASN A 176 10.46 -2.57 21.37
N ILE A 177 9.97 -2.48 20.12
CA ILE A 177 10.67 -3.06 18.95
C ILE A 177 12.08 -2.48 18.82
N PHE A 178 12.28 -1.16 18.99
CA PHE A 178 13.62 -0.59 18.96
C PHE A 178 14.50 -1.04 20.11
N ARG A 179 13.95 -1.14 21.32
CA ARG A 179 14.67 -1.64 22.49
C ARG A 179 15.15 -3.08 22.26
N ASP A 180 14.27 -3.94 21.74
CA ASP A 180 14.58 -5.33 21.46
C ASP A 180 15.64 -5.47 20.35
N ARG A 181 15.55 -4.65 19.29
CA ARG A 181 16.56 -4.61 18.21
C ARG A 181 17.93 -4.16 18.71
N ARG A 182 17.98 -3.20 19.64
CA ARG A 182 19.24 -2.76 20.28
C ARG A 182 19.81 -3.85 21.20
N ALA A 183 18.96 -4.54 21.95
CA ALA A 183 19.38 -5.61 22.85
C ALA A 183 19.88 -6.85 22.09
N HIS A 184 19.33 -7.13 20.91
CA HIS A 184 19.61 -8.34 20.15
C HIS A 184 19.96 -8.07 18.67
N PRO A 185 21.11 -7.42 18.39
CA PRO A 185 21.49 -7.06 17.02
C PRO A 185 21.64 -8.29 16.12
N ALA A 186 22.08 -9.43 16.66
CA ALA A 186 22.22 -10.68 15.91
C ALA A 186 20.88 -11.27 15.42
N ASN A 187 19.78 -10.99 16.13
CA ASN A 187 18.43 -11.46 15.78
C ASN A 187 17.62 -10.44 14.97
N SER A 188 18.15 -9.24 14.75
CA SER A 188 17.46 -8.19 13.98
C SER A 188 17.05 -8.66 12.56
N LYS A 189 17.87 -9.52 11.94
CA LYS A 189 17.60 -10.11 10.62
C LYS A 189 16.47 -11.17 10.64
N SER A 190 16.17 -11.78 11.79
CA SER A 190 15.11 -12.78 11.92
C SER A 190 13.79 -12.20 12.46
N ILE A 191 13.84 -11.15 13.29
CA ILE A 191 12.65 -10.53 13.88
C ILE A 191 11.83 -9.71 12.88
N ALA A 192 12.43 -9.22 11.79
CA ALA A 192 11.69 -8.63 10.66
C ALA A 192 10.62 -9.60 10.07
N ARG A 193 10.67 -10.89 10.41
CA ARG A 193 9.75 -11.95 9.96
C ARG A 193 8.69 -12.34 10.97
N VAL A 194 8.81 -11.92 12.25
CA VAL A 194 7.80 -12.24 13.27
C VAL A 194 6.67 -11.25 13.10
N GLY A 195 5.75 -11.64 12.22
CA GLY A 195 4.82 -10.75 11.56
C GLY A 195 3.96 -9.92 12.50
N HIS A 196 3.68 -8.71 12.03
CA HIS A 196 2.29 -8.29 11.93
C HIS A 196 1.53 -9.51 11.40
N ARG A 197 0.57 -10.03 12.18
CA ARG A 197 -0.31 -11.11 11.72
C ARG A 197 -0.71 -10.74 10.29
N PRO A 198 -0.49 -11.59 9.27
CA PRO A 198 -0.87 -11.25 7.92
C PRO A 198 -2.30 -10.76 7.97
N ILE A 199 -2.49 -9.47 7.72
CA ILE A 199 -3.80 -8.84 7.74
C ILE A 199 -4.54 -9.61 6.66
N ALA A 200 -5.52 -10.42 7.07
CA ALA A 200 -6.46 -10.94 6.11
C ALA A 200 -7.07 -9.70 5.45
N VAL A 201 -6.73 -9.49 4.18
CA VAL A 201 -7.30 -8.42 3.40
C VAL A 201 -8.79 -8.70 3.41
N ARG A 202 -9.55 -7.85 4.10
CA ARG A 202 -11.00 -7.88 4.04
C ARG A 202 -11.38 -7.54 2.61
N ASP A 203 -12.27 -8.32 2.01
CA ASP A 203 -12.97 -7.87 0.83
C ASP A 203 -13.84 -6.64 1.17
N GLU A 204 -14.38 -5.95 0.16
CA GLU A 204 -15.29 -4.82 0.38
C GLU A 204 -16.56 -5.20 1.18
N ALA A 205 -16.81 -6.50 1.38
CA ALA A 205 -17.90 -7.05 2.19
C ALA A 205 -17.49 -7.37 3.64
N GLY A 206 -16.23 -7.15 4.03
CA GLY A 206 -15.74 -7.32 5.39
C GLY A 206 -15.37 -8.76 5.79
N PHE A 207 -15.34 -9.70 4.85
CA PHE A 207 -15.03 -11.10 5.10
C PHE A 207 -13.52 -11.39 5.04
N PHE A 208 -13.06 -12.25 5.95
CA PHE A 208 -11.69 -12.75 5.97
C PHE A 208 -11.54 -13.77 4.83
N LEU A 209 -10.67 -13.50 3.86
CA LEU A 209 -10.32 -14.52 2.87
C LEU A 209 -9.59 -15.69 3.57
N PRO A 210 -10.01 -16.95 3.33
CA PRO A 210 -9.33 -18.10 3.91
C PRO A 210 -7.88 -18.15 3.42
N ARG A 211 -6.98 -18.49 4.35
CA ARG A 211 -5.55 -18.66 4.07
C ARG A 211 -5.39 -19.69 2.94
N PRO A 212 -4.67 -19.40 1.84
CA PRO A 212 -4.34 -20.45 0.89
C PRO A 212 -3.59 -21.57 1.64
N PRO A 213 -3.90 -22.84 1.37
CA PRO A 213 -3.20 -23.95 2.02
C PRO A 213 -1.71 -23.80 1.76
N SER A 214 -0.92 -23.79 2.84
CA SER A 214 0.52 -23.83 2.74
C SER A 214 0.91 -25.09 1.97
N ILE A 215 1.47 -24.92 0.78
CA ILE A 215 2.16 -25.99 0.07
C ILE A 215 3.40 -26.30 0.89
N ILE A 216 3.27 -27.26 1.81
CA ILE A 216 4.39 -27.89 2.50
C ILE A 216 5.14 -28.64 1.40
N LYS A 217 6.24 -28.06 0.92
CA LYS A 217 7.20 -28.84 0.14
C LYS A 217 7.79 -29.88 1.12
N PRO A 218 7.74 -31.18 0.80
CA PRO A 218 8.39 -32.17 1.65
C PRO A 218 9.88 -31.84 1.76
N ASP A 219 10.38 -31.82 3.00
CA ASP A 219 11.81 -31.76 3.32
C ASP A 219 12.51 -33.00 2.75
N SER A 220 12.95 -32.91 1.50
CA SER A 220 13.79 -33.92 0.86
C SER A 220 15.24 -33.43 0.82
N ASP A 221 15.85 -33.17 1.97
CA ASP A 221 17.31 -32.98 2.05
C ASP A 221 17.82 -33.19 3.48
N ARG A 222 17.83 -34.45 3.92
CA ARG A 222 18.70 -34.89 5.00
C ARG A 222 19.11 -36.35 4.80
N ASN A 223 20.42 -36.55 4.71
CA ASN A 223 21.17 -37.80 4.65
C ASN A 223 21.38 -38.42 3.25
N TYR A 224 22.42 -37.95 2.56
CA TYR A 224 23.34 -38.86 1.86
C TYR A 224 24.78 -38.36 1.99
N ARG A 225 25.53 -38.92 2.93
CA ARG A 225 26.98 -38.74 3.04
C ARG A 225 27.65 -40.11 2.97
N LYS A 226 28.61 -40.19 2.04
CA LYS A 226 29.77 -41.10 1.92
C LYS A 226 29.60 -42.47 1.24
N ARG A 227 30.24 -42.57 0.07
CA ARG A 227 31.26 -43.54 -0.43
C ARG A 227 31.09 -43.61 -1.96
N GLY A 228 32.10 -43.62 -2.83
CA GLY A 228 33.55 -43.66 -2.71
C GLY A 228 34.16 -43.32 -4.07
N ASP A 229 35.48 -43.51 -4.16
CA ASP A 229 36.36 -43.17 -5.29
C ASP A 229 36.00 -43.83 -6.63
N ALA A 230 36.24 -43.15 -7.75
CA ALA A 230 36.99 -43.65 -8.90
C ALA A 230 37.00 -42.69 -10.11
N VAL A 231 38.24 -42.42 -10.55
CA VAL A 231 38.77 -42.00 -11.86
C VAL A 231 37.88 -42.25 -13.09
N MET A 232 37.76 -41.25 -13.99
CA MET A 232 37.97 -41.39 -15.45
C MET A 232 37.91 -40.04 -16.16
N ARG A 233 38.77 -39.89 -17.18
CA ARG A 233 39.04 -38.69 -17.98
C ARG A 233 38.10 -38.59 -19.18
N SER A 234 37.70 -37.35 -19.52
CA SER A 234 37.47 -36.75 -20.88
C SER A 234 36.44 -37.42 -21.84
N PRO A 235 36.02 -36.80 -22.96
CA PRO A 235 36.28 -35.44 -23.50
C PRO A 235 35.01 -34.62 -23.86
N VAL A 236 35.29 -33.36 -24.20
CA VAL A 236 34.46 -32.32 -24.84
C VAL A 236 33.76 -32.82 -26.12
N PRO A 237 32.56 -32.29 -26.45
CA PRO A 237 32.35 -31.75 -27.79
C PRO A 237 31.78 -30.31 -27.78
N LYS A 238 32.36 -29.50 -28.67
CA LYS A 238 31.90 -28.19 -29.11
C LYS A 238 30.87 -28.37 -30.22
N THR A 239 29.71 -27.74 -30.11
CA THR A 239 28.89 -27.20 -31.21
C THR A 239 28.01 -26.11 -30.57
N GLY A 240 27.96 -24.86 -31.01
CA GLY A 240 28.12 -24.33 -32.36
C GLY A 240 26.75 -24.26 -33.02
N THR A 241 25.87 -23.37 -32.58
CA THR A 241 24.65 -23.04 -33.33
C THR A 241 24.40 -21.54 -33.26
N GLN A 242 24.90 -20.84 -34.28
CA GLN A 242 24.47 -19.50 -34.62
C GLN A 242 23.02 -19.59 -35.11
N ARG A 243 22.13 -18.81 -34.51
CA ARG A 243 20.82 -18.50 -35.09
C ARG A 243 20.90 -17.07 -35.61
N GLU A 244 20.95 -16.95 -36.93
CA GLU A 244 20.60 -15.74 -37.66
C GLU A 244 19.13 -15.42 -37.37
N PHE A 245 18.87 -14.21 -36.86
CA PHE A 245 17.54 -13.63 -36.87
C PHE A 245 17.43 -12.71 -38.07
N VAL A 246 16.56 -13.11 -39.00
CA VAL A 246 16.12 -12.33 -40.15
C VAL A 246 15.29 -11.15 -39.65
N GLU A 247 15.73 -9.93 -39.96
CA GLU A 247 14.93 -8.71 -39.83
C GLU A 247 13.78 -8.76 -40.86
N PHE A 248 12.55 -8.93 -40.38
CA PHE A 248 11.36 -8.61 -41.16
C PHE A 248 10.93 -7.18 -40.83
N GLY A 249 11.40 -6.24 -41.64
CA GLY A 249 10.76 -4.96 -41.80
C GLY A 249 9.41 -5.14 -42.49
N SER A 250 8.35 -4.63 -41.87
CA SER A 250 7.13 -4.25 -42.59
C SER A 250 6.33 -3.28 -41.73
N GLU A 251 6.47 -2.00 -42.06
CA GLU A 251 5.46 -0.99 -41.75
C GLU A 251 4.15 -1.35 -42.47
N PRO A 252 3.00 -1.10 -41.82
CA PRO A 252 1.84 -0.68 -42.58
C PRO A 252 1.32 0.66 -42.06
N ARG A 253 1.45 1.65 -42.95
CA ARG A 253 0.34 2.39 -43.58
C ARG A 253 -0.63 3.08 -42.62
N LEU A 254 -0.48 4.40 -42.55
CA LEU A 254 -1.53 5.35 -42.20
C LEU A 254 -2.76 5.12 -43.09
N GLU A 255 -3.85 4.65 -42.50
CA GLU A 255 -5.19 4.85 -43.05
C GLU A 255 -5.95 5.85 -42.21
N SER A 256 -6.06 7.04 -42.78
CA SER A 256 -7.00 8.09 -42.43
C SER A 256 -8.44 7.65 -42.74
N SER A 257 -9.24 7.44 -41.71
CA SER A 257 -10.71 7.53 -41.77
C SER A 257 -11.17 8.07 -40.41
N GLY A 258 -11.86 9.20 -40.29
CA GLY A 258 -12.85 9.77 -41.20
C GLY A 258 -14.26 9.34 -40.80
N LEU A 259 -14.62 9.42 -39.51
CA LEU A 259 -16.00 9.17 -39.06
C LEU A 259 -16.48 10.25 -38.08
N ARG A 260 -17.24 11.19 -38.65
CA ARG A 260 -18.26 11.97 -37.96
C ARG A 260 -19.33 11.01 -37.41
N ARG A 261 -19.80 11.21 -36.18
CA ARG A 261 -21.20 11.58 -35.87
C ARG A 261 -21.57 11.40 -34.38
N ASN A 262 -22.32 12.40 -33.94
CA ASN A 262 -23.43 12.37 -32.97
C ASN A 262 -23.08 12.31 -31.48
N GLY A 263 -22.99 13.51 -30.91
CA GLY A 263 -23.23 13.74 -29.50
C GLY A 263 -24.67 13.39 -29.12
N ALA A 264 -24.80 12.50 -28.15
CA ALA A 264 -26.02 12.32 -27.37
C ALA A 264 -25.75 12.83 -25.96
N VAL A 265 -26.27 14.03 -25.66
CA VAL A 265 -26.29 14.59 -24.30
C VAL A 265 -27.38 13.85 -23.54
N ARG A 266 -26.99 12.89 -22.68
CA ARG A 266 -27.91 12.33 -21.68
C ARG A 266 -27.99 13.32 -20.51
N ARG A 267 -29.10 14.06 -20.43
CA ARG A 267 -29.51 14.74 -19.20
C ARG A 267 -30.01 13.68 -18.24
N TYR A 268 -29.33 13.52 -17.11
CA TYR A 268 -29.87 12.80 -15.96
C TYR A 268 -30.68 13.81 -15.14
N THR A 269 -31.99 13.61 -15.05
CA THR A 269 -32.83 14.25 -14.05
C THR A 269 -32.78 13.39 -12.79
N GLU A 270 -32.15 13.90 -11.74
CA GLU A 270 -32.21 13.29 -10.41
C GLU A 270 -33.60 13.52 -9.81
N ASN A 271 -34.35 12.44 -9.61
CA ASN A 271 -35.53 12.45 -8.78
C ASN A 271 -35.08 12.53 -7.31
N VAL A 272 -35.16 13.72 -6.74
CA VAL A 272 -34.94 13.94 -5.31
C VAL A 272 -36.18 13.42 -4.58
N GLY A 273 -36.10 12.19 -4.09
CA GLY A 273 -37.10 11.63 -3.17
C GLY A 273 -37.08 12.41 -1.86
N THR A 274 -38.16 13.12 -1.56
CA THR A 274 -38.40 13.74 -0.26
C THR A 274 -38.58 12.66 0.80
N TRP A 275 -37.68 12.63 1.77
CA TRP A 275 -37.82 11.82 2.98
C TRP A 275 -38.87 12.44 3.90
N PRO A 276 -39.77 11.66 4.52
CA PRO A 276 -40.71 12.20 5.49
C PRO A 276 -39.95 12.63 6.76
N GLU A 277 -40.02 13.93 7.07
CA GLU A 277 -39.59 14.49 8.34
C GLU A 277 -40.33 13.83 9.50
N ARG A 278 -39.68 12.91 10.21
CA ARG A 278 -40.12 12.51 11.55
C ARG A 278 -39.56 13.51 12.56
N LYS A 279 -40.42 14.42 13.02
CA LYS A 279 -40.13 15.26 14.19
C LYS A 279 -39.96 14.35 15.42
N PRO A 280 -38.85 14.43 16.17
CA PRO A 280 -38.69 13.65 17.39
C PRO A 280 -39.67 14.14 18.46
N ASP A 281 -40.44 13.20 19.03
CA ASP A 281 -41.38 13.45 20.13
C ASP A 281 -40.60 13.62 21.45
N ILE A 282 -40.47 14.89 21.87
CA ILE A 282 -39.82 15.34 23.10
C ILE A 282 -40.42 14.70 24.38
N ARG A 283 -41.62 14.11 24.33
CA ARG A 283 -42.26 13.51 25.51
C ARG A 283 -41.67 12.17 25.95
N SER A 284 -40.82 11.56 25.13
CA SER A 284 -40.19 10.27 25.46
C SER A 284 -38.94 10.39 26.35
N PHE A 285 -38.38 11.59 26.52
CA PHE A 285 -37.15 11.81 27.33
C PHE A 285 -37.38 12.00 28.84
N LEU A 286 -38.62 12.23 29.29
CA LEU A 286 -38.90 12.54 30.70
C LEU A 286 -39.25 11.34 31.60
N LYS A 287 -39.26 10.11 31.07
CA LYS A 287 -39.54 8.90 31.87
C LYS A 287 -38.30 8.21 32.45
N TRP A 288 -37.09 8.63 32.10
CA TRP A 288 -35.85 7.92 32.49
C TRP A 288 -35.14 8.48 33.74
N ARG A 289 -35.79 9.38 34.50
CA ARG A 289 -35.15 10.11 35.61
C ARG A 289 -35.82 9.93 36.98
N LYS A 290 -36.41 8.75 37.25
CA LYS A 290 -37.00 8.40 38.55
C LYS A 290 -36.56 7.04 39.13
N SER A 291 -35.37 6.57 38.77
CA SER A 291 -34.80 5.37 39.38
C SER A 291 -33.27 5.46 39.47
N PHE A 292 -32.78 6.48 40.17
CA PHE A 292 -31.48 6.55 40.82
C PHE A 292 -31.58 7.50 42.00
#